data_AF-A0A7Y2YM29-F1
#
_entry.id   AF-A0A7Y2YM29-F1
#
_cell.length_a   1.000
_cell.length_b   1.000
_cell.length_c   1.000
_cell.angle_alpha   90.00
_cell.angle_beta   90.00
_cell.angle_gamma   90.00
#
_symmetry.space_group_name_H-M   'P 1'
#
loop_
_entity.id
_entity.type
_entity.pdbx_description
1 polymer ?
#
loop_
_entity_poly.entity_id
_entity_poly.type
_entity_poly.pdbx_seq_one_letter_code
_entity_poly.pdbx_strand_id
1 'polypeptide(L)'
;VGLGAIGSMVANMALEMGMQVAGYDPALSVEAAWRLSSRVERMESLEALLKASDFVTLHVPAIEQTRHLINAAALLRFKPGSKLLNFAREEIVDAEAVVAALDDGRLGGYITDFPLPVLLGRDDCLLFPHLGASTGEAEENCAVMAAEQLMDFLENGNIVNSVNYPQTRMARDGGYRITFANENVPRVLGTVLSVLADHEVNVIDMVNKSLHDMAYNIIDVETEPTPEIIEAIAAAEGVKHVRVL
;
A
#
# COMPACT_ATOMS: atom_id res chain seq x y z
N VAL A 1 -5.62 -8.83 -13.87
CA VAL A 1 -6.49 -7.72 -13.41
C VAL A 1 -5.78 -7.01 -12.29
N GLY A 2 -5.57 -5.69 -12.42
CA GLY A 2 -4.66 -4.93 -11.56
C GLY A 2 -3.23 -5.02 -12.08
N LEU A 3 -2.61 -3.86 -12.25
CA LEU A 3 -1.27 -3.66 -12.81
C LEU A 3 -0.42 -2.81 -11.86
N GLY A 4 -0.66 -2.92 -10.56
CA GLY A 4 0.20 -2.35 -9.51
C GLY A 4 1.53 -3.08 -9.38
N ALA A 5 2.19 -2.94 -8.22
CA ALA A 5 3.52 -3.53 -7.99
C ALA A 5 3.60 -5.03 -8.32
N ILE A 6 2.69 -5.84 -7.75
CA ILE A 6 2.66 -7.30 -7.96
C ILE A 6 2.18 -7.64 -9.38
N GLY A 7 1.09 -7.01 -9.84
CA GLY A 7 0.51 -7.29 -11.15
C GLY A 7 1.49 -7.06 -12.31
N SER A 8 2.30 -6.01 -12.24
CA SER A 8 3.35 -5.73 -13.22
C SER A 8 4.48 -6.77 -13.20
N MET A 9 4.90 -7.23 -12.02
CA MET A 9 5.91 -8.30 -11.90
C MET A 9 5.40 -9.61 -12.51
N VAL A 10 4.16 -10.00 -12.21
CA VAL A 10 3.53 -11.20 -12.76
C VAL A 10 3.37 -11.09 -14.28
N ALA A 11 2.92 -9.93 -14.78
CA ALA A 11 2.78 -9.69 -16.21
C ALA A 11 4.12 -9.82 -16.96
N ASN A 12 5.19 -9.23 -16.41
CA ASN A 12 6.52 -9.32 -17.00
C ASN A 12 7.06 -10.77 -16.99
N MET A 13 6.89 -11.49 -15.89
CA MET A 13 7.29 -12.90 -15.79
C MET A 13 6.53 -13.78 -16.79
N ALA A 14 5.22 -13.58 -16.95
CA ALA A 14 4.42 -14.31 -17.92
C ALA A 14 4.88 -14.06 -19.37
N LEU A 15 5.28 -12.82 -19.70
CA LEU A 15 5.89 -12.51 -21.00
C LEU A 15 7.22 -13.25 -21.21
N GLU A 16 8.06 -13.35 -20.19
CA GLU A 16 9.33 -14.08 -20.24
C GLU A 16 9.12 -15.59 -20.42
N MET A 17 8.02 -16.12 -19.90
CA MET A 17 7.58 -17.50 -20.13
C MET A 17 6.95 -17.72 -21.52
N GLY A 18 6.90 -16.69 -22.36
CA GLY A 18 6.39 -16.77 -23.74
C GLY A 18 4.86 -16.65 -23.85
N MET A 19 4.17 -16.21 -22.81
CA MET A 19 2.72 -15.97 -22.86
C MET A 19 2.40 -14.67 -23.59
N GLN A 20 1.18 -14.60 -24.13
CA GLN A 20 0.56 -13.32 -24.51
C GLN A 20 -0.09 -12.73 -23.28
N VAL A 21 0.27 -11.50 -22.92
CA VAL A 21 -0.18 -10.87 -21.67
C VAL A 21 -0.99 -9.64 -21.97
N ALA A 22 -2.24 -9.65 -21.48
CA ALA A 22 -3.14 -8.52 -21.48
C ALA A 22 -3.47 -8.11 -20.04
N GLY A 23 -3.63 -6.82 -19.80
CA GLY A 23 -3.86 -6.25 -18.48
C GLY A 23 -4.98 -5.21 -18.48
N TYR A 24 -5.73 -5.16 -17.38
CA TYR A 24 -6.74 -4.14 -17.12
C TYR A 24 -6.51 -3.56 -15.73
N ASP A 25 -6.36 -2.24 -15.65
CA ASP A 25 -6.29 -1.48 -14.41
C ASP A 25 -6.89 -0.08 -14.65
N PRO A 26 -8.03 0.27 -14.02
CA PRO A 26 -8.66 1.57 -14.19
C PRO A 26 -7.88 2.72 -13.54
N ALA A 27 -6.93 2.42 -12.65
CA ALA A 27 -6.18 3.39 -11.86
C ALA A 27 -4.67 3.16 -11.97
N LEU A 28 -4.18 2.84 -13.16
CA LEU A 28 -2.75 2.63 -13.40
C LEU A 28 -1.95 3.90 -13.08
N SER A 29 -1.15 3.85 -12.01
CA SER A 29 -0.24 4.95 -11.65
C SER A 29 0.90 5.08 -12.66
N VAL A 30 1.48 6.27 -12.75
CA VAL A 30 2.66 6.53 -13.59
C VAL A 30 3.79 5.56 -13.23
N GLU A 31 4.09 5.43 -11.94
CA GLU A 31 5.13 4.53 -11.43
C GLU A 31 4.89 3.07 -11.81
N ALA A 32 3.64 2.60 -11.74
CA ALA A 32 3.27 1.26 -12.19
C ALA A 32 3.46 1.08 -13.71
N ALA A 33 3.15 2.10 -14.51
CA ALA A 33 3.39 2.08 -15.95
C ALA A 33 4.88 1.98 -16.30
N TRP A 34 5.77 2.60 -15.52
CA TRP A 34 7.23 2.48 -15.71
C TRP A 34 7.77 1.06 -15.45
N ARG A 35 7.10 0.28 -14.60
CA ARG A 35 7.48 -1.11 -14.29
C ARG A 35 6.96 -2.11 -15.32
N LEU A 36 5.95 -1.73 -16.10
CA LEU A 36 5.24 -2.64 -16.99
C LEU A 36 5.94 -2.70 -18.36
N SER A 37 6.19 -3.91 -18.87
CA SER A 37 6.71 -4.07 -20.23
C SER A 37 5.75 -3.47 -21.25
N SER A 38 6.29 -2.76 -22.25
CA SER A 38 5.52 -2.23 -23.39
C SER A 38 4.87 -3.31 -24.26
N ARG A 39 5.24 -4.59 -24.05
CA ARG A 39 4.62 -5.75 -24.72
C ARG A 39 3.30 -6.20 -24.07
N VAL A 40 2.97 -5.68 -22.89
CA VAL A 40 1.67 -5.98 -22.24
C VAL A 40 0.58 -5.19 -22.96
N GLU A 41 -0.43 -5.89 -23.47
CA GLU A 41 -1.57 -5.25 -24.10
C GLU A 41 -2.51 -4.68 -23.03
N ARG A 42 -2.79 -3.37 -23.09
CA ARG A 42 -3.78 -2.76 -22.19
C ARG A 42 -5.18 -2.98 -22.75
N MET A 43 -6.03 -3.61 -21.96
CA MET A 43 -7.46 -3.77 -22.26
C MET A 43 -8.26 -2.59 -21.74
N GLU A 44 -9.25 -2.15 -22.51
CA GLU A 44 -10.10 -0.99 -22.18
C GLU A 44 -11.18 -1.32 -21.14
N SER A 45 -11.51 -2.59 -20.94
CA SER A 45 -12.47 -3.03 -19.93
C SER A 45 -12.13 -4.39 -19.35
N LEU A 46 -12.62 -4.64 -18.13
CA LEU A 46 -12.55 -5.97 -17.51
C LEU A 46 -13.22 -7.03 -18.40
N GLU A 47 -14.40 -6.73 -18.95
CA GLU A 47 -15.12 -7.66 -19.81
C GLU A 47 -14.31 -8.08 -21.06
N ALA A 48 -13.63 -7.13 -21.71
CA ALA A 48 -12.78 -7.44 -22.85
C ALA A 48 -11.62 -8.36 -22.46
N LEU A 49 -10.97 -8.08 -21.33
CA LEU A 49 -9.89 -8.92 -20.79
C LEU A 49 -10.38 -10.34 -20.49
N LEU A 50 -11.51 -10.49 -19.78
CA LEU A 50 -12.04 -11.80 -19.40
C LEU A 50 -12.40 -12.68 -20.62
N LYS A 51 -12.92 -12.07 -21.69
CA LYS A 51 -13.23 -12.74 -22.95
C LYS A 51 -11.99 -13.17 -23.73
N ALA A 52 -10.88 -12.48 -23.56
CA ALA A 52 -9.63 -12.74 -24.28
C ALA A 52 -8.69 -13.71 -23.54
N SER A 53 -8.88 -13.92 -22.24
CA SER A 53 -7.90 -14.59 -21.38
C SER A 53 -8.19 -16.07 -21.15
N ASP A 54 -7.18 -16.92 -21.32
CA ASP A 54 -7.25 -18.34 -20.95
C ASP A 54 -6.90 -18.56 -19.46
N PHE A 55 -6.10 -17.65 -18.90
CA PHE A 55 -5.79 -17.56 -17.47
C PHE A 55 -6.01 -16.12 -17.00
N VAL A 56 -6.73 -15.94 -15.89
CA VAL A 56 -7.00 -14.63 -15.30
C VAL A 56 -6.44 -14.62 -13.88
N THR A 57 -5.48 -13.73 -13.60
CA THR A 57 -4.95 -13.52 -12.24
C THR A 57 -5.37 -12.15 -11.69
N LEU A 58 -5.71 -12.11 -10.40
CA LEU A 58 -6.20 -10.93 -9.69
C LEU A 58 -5.09 -10.32 -8.81
N HIS A 59 -4.88 -9.01 -8.95
CA HIS A 59 -3.88 -8.21 -8.23
C HIS A 59 -4.44 -6.82 -7.89
N VAL A 60 -5.64 -6.78 -7.31
CA VAL A 60 -6.34 -5.54 -6.90
C VAL A 60 -6.52 -5.51 -5.37
N PRO A 61 -6.61 -4.34 -4.72
CA PRO A 61 -6.87 -4.26 -3.29
C PRO A 61 -8.29 -4.72 -2.95
N ALA A 62 -8.57 -5.04 -1.68
CA ALA A 62 -9.93 -5.23 -1.17
C ALA A 62 -10.50 -3.87 -0.73
N ILE A 63 -11.30 -3.27 -1.60
CA ILE A 63 -12.04 -2.03 -1.38
C ILE A 63 -13.46 -2.22 -1.90
N GLU A 64 -14.37 -1.30 -1.58
CA GLU A 64 -15.77 -1.42 -1.97
C GLU A 64 -15.95 -1.60 -3.49
N GLN A 65 -15.13 -0.92 -4.30
CA GLN A 65 -15.17 -0.98 -5.76
C GLN A 65 -14.70 -2.32 -6.34
N THR A 66 -13.93 -3.11 -5.59
CA THR A 66 -13.36 -4.40 -6.05
C THR A 66 -14.01 -5.60 -5.37
N ARG A 67 -14.90 -5.36 -4.39
CA ARG A 67 -15.66 -6.41 -3.75
C ARG A 67 -16.54 -7.15 -4.77
N HIS A 68 -16.41 -8.47 -4.82
CA HIS A 68 -17.08 -9.33 -5.79
C HIS A 68 -16.93 -8.83 -7.24
N LEU A 69 -15.75 -8.28 -7.56
CA LEU A 69 -15.37 -7.90 -8.93
C LEU A 69 -15.55 -9.09 -9.88
N ILE A 70 -15.19 -10.29 -9.40
CA ILE A 70 -15.51 -11.55 -10.08
C ILE A 70 -16.76 -12.15 -9.44
N ASN A 71 -17.92 -11.74 -9.96
CA ASN A 71 -19.24 -12.27 -9.63
C ASN A 71 -19.80 -13.13 -10.77
N ALA A 72 -21.02 -13.64 -10.61
CA ALA A 72 -21.70 -14.45 -11.62
C ALA A 72 -21.75 -13.79 -13.01
N ALA A 73 -22.01 -12.48 -13.09
CA ALA A 73 -22.05 -11.77 -14.37
C ALA A 73 -20.68 -11.66 -15.03
N ALA A 74 -19.62 -11.45 -14.24
CA ALA A 74 -18.24 -11.45 -14.73
C ALA A 74 -17.83 -12.84 -15.25
N LEU A 75 -18.15 -13.90 -14.51
CA LEU A 75 -17.84 -15.29 -14.88
C LEU A 75 -18.48 -15.71 -16.20
N LEU A 76 -19.66 -15.18 -16.55
CA LEU A 76 -20.27 -15.42 -17.87
C LEU A 76 -19.44 -14.88 -19.04
N ARG A 77 -18.49 -13.96 -18.79
CA ARG A 77 -17.61 -13.37 -19.81
C ARG A 77 -16.30 -14.12 -19.98
N PHE A 78 -15.97 -15.04 -19.08
CA PHE A 78 -14.77 -15.87 -19.19
C PHE A 78 -14.89 -16.78 -20.42
N LYS A 79 -13.75 -17.04 -21.06
CA LYS A 79 -13.67 -18.13 -22.04
C LYS A 79 -14.02 -19.46 -21.36
N PRO A 80 -14.80 -20.34 -22.02
CA PRO A 80 -15.05 -21.69 -21.51
C PRO A 80 -13.73 -22.44 -21.24
N GLY A 81 -13.60 -23.07 -20.08
CA GLY A 81 -12.41 -23.82 -19.67
C GLY A 81 -11.23 -22.95 -19.19
N SER A 82 -11.38 -21.63 -19.15
CA SER A 82 -10.36 -20.73 -18.60
C SER A 82 -10.17 -20.93 -17.10
N LYS A 83 -9.03 -20.49 -16.56
CA LYS A 83 -8.70 -20.64 -15.14
C LYS A 83 -8.60 -19.30 -14.44
N LEU A 84 -9.13 -19.23 -13.23
CA LEU A 84 -9.07 -18.05 -12.38
C LEU A 84 -8.04 -18.27 -11.27
N LEU A 85 -7.20 -17.27 -11.04
CA LEU A 85 -6.17 -17.24 -10.01
C LEU A 85 -6.44 -16.04 -9.09
N ASN A 86 -6.63 -16.29 -7.79
CA ASN A 86 -6.78 -15.23 -6.79
C ASN A 86 -5.81 -15.40 -5.63
N PHE A 87 -4.75 -14.60 -5.67
CA PHE A 87 -3.74 -14.43 -4.62
C PHE A 87 -3.73 -12.99 -4.08
N ALA A 88 -4.79 -12.22 -4.36
CA ALA A 88 -4.89 -10.83 -3.93
C ALA A 88 -5.64 -10.74 -2.61
N ARG A 89 -6.96 -10.91 -2.62
CA ARG A 89 -7.83 -10.82 -1.44
C ARG A 89 -9.07 -11.70 -1.65
N GLU A 90 -9.59 -12.26 -0.57
CA GLU A 90 -10.74 -13.16 -0.58
C GLU A 90 -11.98 -12.46 -1.17
N GLU A 91 -12.24 -11.23 -0.73
CA GLU A 91 -13.47 -10.47 -0.99
C GLU A 91 -13.65 -10.05 -2.45
N ILE A 92 -12.64 -10.23 -3.30
CA ILE A 92 -12.69 -9.87 -4.72
C ILE A 92 -13.54 -10.86 -5.53
N VAL A 93 -13.67 -12.09 -5.04
CA VAL A 93 -14.31 -13.20 -5.76
C VAL A 93 -15.54 -13.67 -4.98
N ASP A 94 -16.67 -13.78 -5.67
CA ASP A 94 -17.85 -14.46 -5.13
C ASP A 94 -17.67 -15.98 -5.27
N ALA A 95 -17.42 -16.64 -4.13
CA ALA A 95 -17.10 -18.07 -4.09
C ALA A 95 -18.27 -18.97 -4.57
N GLU A 96 -19.51 -18.59 -4.26
CA GLU A 96 -20.70 -19.32 -4.71
C GLU A 96 -20.86 -19.22 -6.22
N ALA A 97 -20.61 -18.03 -6.78
CA ALA A 97 -20.63 -17.84 -8.22
C ALA A 97 -19.51 -18.65 -8.92
N VAL A 98 -18.32 -18.74 -8.32
CA VAL A 98 -17.23 -19.57 -8.83
C VAL A 98 -17.62 -21.04 -8.83
N VAL A 99 -18.22 -21.55 -7.75
CA VAL A 99 -18.68 -22.95 -7.71
C VAL A 99 -19.69 -23.23 -8.80
N ALA A 100 -20.68 -22.36 -9.00
CA ALA A 100 -21.64 -22.51 -10.09
C ALA A 100 -20.98 -22.52 -11.48
N ALA A 101 -19.95 -21.69 -11.69
CA ALA A 101 -19.19 -21.62 -12.94
C ALA A 101 -18.22 -22.81 -13.14
N LEU A 102 -17.78 -23.46 -12.07
CA LEU A 102 -17.04 -24.71 -12.15
C LEU A 102 -17.97 -25.87 -12.48
N ASP A 103 -19.14 -25.93 -11.82
CA ASP A 103 -20.14 -26.98 -12.02
C ASP A 103 -20.72 -26.99 -13.44
N ASP A 104 -20.91 -25.82 -14.06
CA ASP A 104 -21.36 -25.71 -15.46
C ASP A 104 -20.24 -25.83 -16.51
N GLY A 105 -18.99 -26.00 -16.06
CA GLY A 105 -17.80 -26.14 -16.91
C GLY A 105 -17.34 -24.85 -17.60
N ARG A 106 -17.91 -23.68 -17.25
CA ARG A 106 -17.43 -22.38 -17.76
C ARG A 106 -16.00 -22.13 -17.33
N LEU A 107 -15.71 -22.38 -16.07
CA LEU A 107 -14.39 -22.26 -15.48
C LEU A 107 -13.76 -23.65 -15.44
N GLY A 108 -12.57 -23.78 -16.01
CA GLY A 108 -11.80 -25.03 -16.01
C GLY A 108 -10.95 -25.22 -14.75
N GLY A 109 -10.99 -24.27 -13.83
CA GLY A 109 -10.39 -24.41 -12.50
C GLY A 109 -10.20 -23.09 -11.78
N TYR A 110 -10.15 -23.16 -10.45
CA TYR A 110 -9.91 -22.02 -9.57
C TYR A 110 -8.72 -22.28 -8.65
N ILE A 111 -7.74 -21.37 -8.68
CA ILE A 111 -6.54 -21.45 -7.86
C ILE A 111 -6.56 -20.25 -6.92
N THR A 112 -6.50 -20.48 -5.62
CA THR A 112 -6.63 -19.39 -4.66
C THR A 112 -5.86 -19.61 -3.37
N ASP A 113 -5.46 -18.49 -2.76
CA ASP A 113 -4.86 -18.44 -1.42
C ASP A 113 -5.90 -18.32 -0.29
N PHE A 114 -7.18 -18.43 -0.62
CA PHE A 114 -8.31 -18.22 0.29
C PHE A 114 -9.20 -19.47 0.30
N PRO A 115 -8.87 -20.50 1.11
CA PRO A 115 -9.66 -21.71 1.18
C PRO A 115 -10.99 -21.44 1.88
N LEU A 116 -12.11 -21.79 1.24
CA LEU A 116 -13.46 -21.66 1.79
C LEU A 116 -14.15 -23.03 1.83
N PRO A 117 -15.04 -23.30 2.82
CA PRO A 117 -15.72 -24.58 2.94
C PRO A 117 -16.41 -25.07 1.65
N VAL A 118 -16.99 -24.14 0.89
CA VAL A 118 -17.66 -24.35 -0.40
C VAL A 118 -16.72 -24.86 -1.51
N LEU A 119 -15.40 -24.64 -1.38
CA LEU A 119 -14.38 -25.07 -2.35
C LEU A 119 -13.67 -26.37 -1.94
N LEU A 120 -13.87 -26.85 -0.70
CA LEU A 120 -13.12 -27.99 -0.17
C LEU A 120 -13.52 -29.30 -0.86
N GLY A 121 -12.53 -30.13 -1.16
CA GLY A 121 -12.73 -31.46 -1.76
C GLY A 121 -13.03 -31.45 -3.25
N ARG A 122 -12.99 -30.29 -3.91
CA ARG A 122 -13.11 -30.19 -5.36
C ARG A 122 -11.78 -30.48 -6.06
N ASP A 123 -11.81 -31.31 -7.10
CA ASP A 123 -10.63 -31.66 -7.90
C ASP A 123 -10.23 -30.55 -8.90
N ASP A 124 -11.14 -29.61 -9.18
CA ASP A 124 -10.94 -28.47 -10.07
C ASP A 124 -10.45 -27.21 -9.34
N CYS A 125 -10.16 -27.33 -8.03
CA CYS A 125 -9.65 -26.25 -7.20
C CYS A 125 -8.25 -26.56 -6.65
N LEU A 126 -7.37 -25.57 -6.64
CA LEU A 126 -6.09 -25.63 -5.93
C LEU A 126 -6.08 -24.56 -4.84
N LEU A 127 -6.10 -25.00 -3.59
CA LEU A 127 -6.30 -24.15 -2.42
C LEU A 127 -5.02 -24.06 -1.61
N PHE A 128 -4.50 -22.84 -1.44
CA PHE A 128 -3.35 -22.53 -0.59
C PHE A 128 -3.84 -21.84 0.68
N PRO A 129 -3.27 -22.15 1.86
CA PRO A 129 -3.70 -21.58 3.14
C PRO A 129 -3.06 -20.22 3.42
N HIS A 130 -3.31 -19.21 2.57
CA HIS A 130 -2.80 -17.84 2.71
C HIS A 130 -1.27 -17.74 2.81
N LEU A 131 -0.56 -18.32 1.84
CA LEU A 131 0.89 -18.45 1.82
C LEU A 131 1.61 -17.44 0.92
N GLY A 132 0.90 -16.50 0.29
CA GLY A 132 1.48 -15.60 -0.72
C GLY A 132 2.71 -14.80 -0.28
N ALA A 133 2.86 -14.53 1.02
CA ALA A 133 4.02 -13.85 1.61
C ALA A 133 4.86 -14.76 2.54
N SER A 134 4.57 -16.05 2.62
CA SER A 134 5.20 -16.99 3.56
C SER A 134 6.50 -17.57 2.98
N THR A 135 7.48 -16.71 2.72
CA THR A 135 8.84 -17.10 2.31
C THR A 135 9.89 -16.46 3.22
N GLY A 136 11.05 -17.09 3.35
CA GLY A 136 12.13 -16.55 4.20
C GLY A 136 12.63 -15.19 3.70
N GLU A 137 12.69 -14.99 2.39
CA GLU A 137 13.08 -13.72 1.77
C GLU A 137 12.05 -12.61 2.02
N ALA A 138 10.75 -12.94 2.01
CA ALA A 138 9.70 -11.98 2.32
C ALA A 138 9.77 -11.56 3.80
N GLU A 139 9.94 -12.51 4.71
CA GLU A 139 10.13 -12.24 6.13
C GLU A 139 11.37 -11.36 6.39
N GLU A 140 12.51 -11.67 5.76
CA GLU A 140 13.73 -10.89 5.87
C GLU A 140 13.52 -9.45 5.37
N ASN A 141 12.95 -9.28 4.18
CA ASN A 141 12.67 -7.96 3.61
C ASN A 141 11.74 -7.13 4.51
N CYS A 142 10.69 -7.75 5.07
CA CYS A 142 9.77 -7.09 5.99
C CYS A 142 10.46 -6.70 7.31
N ALA A 143 11.29 -7.58 7.87
CA ALA A 143 12.02 -7.31 9.10
C ALA A 143 13.02 -6.16 8.94
N VAL A 144 13.81 -6.18 7.86
CA VAL A 144 14.75 -5.10 7.51
C VAL A 144 13.99 -3.79 7.32
N MET A 145 12.92 -3.79 6.53
CA MET A 145 12.10 -2.59 6.28
C MET A 145 11.55 -2.00 7.59
N ALA A 146 11.00 -2.83 8.48
CA ALA A 146 10.45 -2.37 9.75
C ALA A 146 11.54 -1.80 10.68
N ALA A 147 12.70 -2.47 10.75
CA ALA A 147 13.83 -2.01 11.55
C ALA A 147 14.38 -0.67 11.03
N GLU A 148 14.59 -0.54 9.71
CA GLU A 148 15.06 0.69 9.09
C GLU A 148 14.09 1.85 9.30
N GLN A 149 12.78 1.63 9.13
CA GLN A 149 11.77 2.67 9.37
C GLN A 149 11.70 3.09 10.84
N LEU A 150 11.85 2.14 11.78
CA LEU A 150 11.89 2.45 13.20
C LEU A 150 13.15 3.25 13.56
N MET A 151 14.32 2.85 13.05
CA MET A 151 15.57 3.59 13.24
C MET A 151 15.45 5.01 12.66
N ASP A 152 14.95 5.17 11.44
CA ASP A 152 14.81 6.48 10.80
C ASP A 152 13.81 7.38 11.56
N PHE A 153 12.74 6.83 12.13
CA PHE A 153 11.85 7.57 13.02
C PHE A 153 12.52 7.95 14.36
N LEU A 154 13.29 7.03 14.95
CA LEU A 154 13.93 7.27 16.24
C LEU A 154 15.08 8.27 16.10
N GLU A 155 15.85 8.22 15.02
CA GLU A 155 17.06 9.02 14.84
C GLU A 155 16.80 10.31 14.06
N ASN A 156 15.86 10.31 13.10
CA ASN A 156 15.63 11.47 12.22
C ASN A 156 14.19 11.97 12.25
N GLY A 157 13.30 11.27 12.94
CA GLY A 157 11.89 11.63 13.04
C GLY A 157 11.10 11.39 11.76
N ASN A 158 11.68 10.77 10.74
CA ASN A 158 11.00 10.49 9.47
C ASN A 158 9.94 9.39 9.67
N ILE A 159 8.84 9.51 8.94
CA ILE A 159 7.69 8.61 9.02
C ILE A 159 7.33 8.18 7.61
N VAL A 160 7.63 6.93 7.30
CA VAL A 160 7.37 6.29 6.01
C VAL A 160 6.49 5.07 6.25
N ASN A 161 5.53 4.82 5.36
CA ASN A 161 4.62 3.67 5.43
C ASN A 161 3.83 3.53 6.74
N SER A 162 3.67 4.62 7.50
CA SER A 162 2.78 4.62 8.65
C SER A 162 1.33 4.40 8.21
N VAL A 163 0.63 3.52 8.94
CA VAL A 163 -0.77 3.17 8.70
C VAL A 163 -1.75 4.08 9.44
N ASN A 164 -1.26 4.89 10.39
CA ASN A 164 -2.10 5.68 11.29
C ASN A 164 -1.52 7.06 11.62
N TYR A 165 -0.51 7.51 10.87
CA TYR A 165 0.21 8.75 11.18
C TYR A 165 0.66 9.50 9.92
N PRO A 166 0.83 10.85 9.95
CA PRO A 166 1.25 11.61 8.78
C PRO A 166 2.58 11.13 8.20
N GLN A 167 2.59 10.77 6.91
CA GLN A 167 3.82 10.44 6.20
C GLN A 167 4.65 11.70 5.98
N THR A 168 5.88 11.70 6.51
CA THR A 168 6.72 12.90 6.61
C THR A 168 8.17 12.52 6.47
N ARG A 169 8.94 13.24 5.66
CA ARG A 169 10.39 13.04 5.53
C ARG A 169 11.09 14.37 5.32
N MET A 170 12.20 14.57 6.03
CA MET A 170 13.08 15.72 5.87
C MET A 170 14.52 15.24 6.01
N ALA A 171 15.36 15.51 5.00
CA ALA A 171 16.78 15.24 5.09
C ALA A 171 17.41 16.07 6.23
N ARG A 172 18.50 15.59 6.83
CA ARG A 172 19.27 16.41 7.78
C ARG A 172 20.25 17.27 7.00
N ASP A 173 20.34 18.55 7.35
CA ASP A 173 21.28 19.49 6.77
C ASP A 173 21.99 20.31 7.86
N GLY A 174 22.57 19.60 8.84
CA GLY A 174 23.22 20.19 10.01
C GLY A 174 22.25 20.59 11.14
N GLY A 175 22.76 21.29 12.14
CA GLY A 175 21.98 21.75 13.29
C GLY A 175 21.48 20.63 14.21
N TYR A 176 20.41 20.94 14.95
CA TYR A 176 19.72 20.07 15.89
C TYR A 176 18.28 19.88 15.45
N ARG A 177 17.69 18.71 15.68
CA ARG A 177 16.34 18.41 15.19
C ARG A 177 15.35 18.37 16.34
N ILE A 178 14.24 19.07 16.17
CA ILE A 178 13.07 18.99 17.04
C ILE A 178 11.96 18.34 16.23
N THR A 179 11.29 17.34 16.81
CA THR A 179 10.03 16.84 16.26
C THR A 179 8.92 17.00 17.25
N PHE A 180 7.73 17.32 16.74
CA PHE A 180 6.56 17.36 17.60
C PHE A 180 5.27 16.95 16.89
N ALA A 181 4.44 16.28 17.67
CA ALA A 181 3.09 15.88 17.34
C ALA A 181 2.10 16.88 17.92
N ASN A 182 1.06 17.24 17.18
CA ASN A 182 0.01 18.11 17.68
C ASN A 182 -1.36 17.79 17.07
N GLU A 183 -2.41 18.31 17.72
CA GLU A 183 -3.74 18.37 17.11
C GLU A 183 -3.69 19.23 15.85
N ASN A 184 -4.37 18.79 14.78
CA ASN A 184 -4.46 19.50 13.51
C ASN A 184 -5.44 20.68 13.59
N VAL A 185 -5.11 21.66 14.44
CA VAL A 185 -5.88 22.89 14.67
C VAL A 185 -5.03 24.12 14.36
N PRO A 186 -5.65 25.26 13.99
CA PRO A 186 -4.91 26.48 13.67
C PRO A 186 -4.04 26.97 14.84
N ARG A 187 -2.97 27.70 14.48
CA ARG A 187 -2.03 28.42 15.36
C ARG A 187 -0.98 27.58 16.08
N VAL A 188 -1.13 26.26 16.27
CA VAL A 188 -0.14 25.46 17.03
C VAL A 188 1.27 25.61 16.46
N LEU A 189 1.43 25.45 15.15
CA LEU A 189 2.73 25.62 14.48
C LEU A 189 3.29 27.03 14.65
N GLY A 190 2.44 28.06 14.55
CA GLY A 190 2.83 29.45 14.75
C GLY A 190 3.30 29.71 16.17
N THR A 191 2.61 29.16 17.18
CA THR A 191 3.00 29.26 18.60
C THR A 191 4.37 28.63 18.83
N VAL A 192 4.66 27.45 18.28
CA VAL A 192 5.96 26.81 18.41
C VAL A 192 7.07 27.64 17.75
N LEU A 193 6.82 28.18 16.56
CA LEU A 193 7.79 29.07 15.89
C LEU A 193 8.01 30.38 16.67
N SER A 194 6.98 30.93 17.32
CA SER A 194 7.13 32.09 18.22
C SER A 194 8.01 31.76 19.43
N VAL A 195 7.85 30.59 20.05
CA VAL A 195 8.74 30.15 21.15
C VAL A 195 10.19 30.12 20.68
N LEU A 196 10.48 29.52 19.52
CA LEU A 196 11.85 29.51 18.98
C LEU A 196 12.38 30.93 18.72
N ALA A 197 11.54 31.82 18.16
CA ALA A 197 11.90 33.20 17.89
C ALA A 197 12.18 34.01 19.16
N ASP A 198 11.37 33.84 20.22
CA ASP A 198 11.53 34.53 21.50
C ASP A 198 12.84 34.12 22.22
N HIS A 199 13.34 32.92 21.93
CA HIS A 199 14.63 32.41 22.40
C HIS A 199 15.78 32.61 21.40
N GLU A 200 15.57 33.42 20.35
CA GLU A 200 16.57 33.75 19.32
C GLU A 200 17.16 32.50 18.61
N VAL A 201 16.36 31.43 18.46
CA VAL A 201 16.72 30.20 17.75
C VAL A 201 16.29 30.26 16.29
N ASN A 202 17.26 30.20 15.38
CA ASN A 202 17.03 30.20 13.95
C ASN A 202 16.60 28.81 13.43
N VAL A 203 15.57 28.78 12.58
CA VAL A 203 15.08 27.55 11.91
C VAL A 203 15.80 27.40 10.57
N ILE A 204 16.43 26.25 10.36
CA ILE A 204 17.16 25.90 9.13
C ILE A 204 16.18 25.38 8.08
N ASP A 205 15.42 24.35 8.43
CA ASP A 205 14.43 23.72 7.56
C ASP A 205 13.28 23.17 8.40
N MET A 206 12.11 23.03 7.80
CA MET A 206 10.97 22.44 8.48
C MET A 206 9.97 21.80 7.51
N VAL A 207 9.31 20.75 8.00
CA VAL A 207 8.15 20.16 7.32
C VAL A 207 7.04 19.93 8.32
N ASN A 208 5.81 20.26 7.89
CA ASN A 208 4.57 19.91 8.58
C ASN A 208 3.73 19.04 7.65
N LYS A 209 3.20 17.95 8.19
CA LYS A 209 2.22 17.11 7.52
C LYS A 209 1.10 16.76 8.50
N SER A 210 -0.11 16.68 7.97
CA SER A 210 -1.30 16.33 8.73
C SER A 210 -2.00 15.11 8.13
N LEU A 211 -2.68 14.39 9.01
CA LEU A 211 -3.52 13.25 8.69
C LEU A 211 -4.71 13.31 9.67
N HIS A 212 -5.89 13.57 9.12
CA HIS A 212 -7.12 13.75 9.90
C HIS A 212 -6.97 14.84 10.99
N ASP A 213 -7.07 14.45 12.25
CA ASP A 213 -7.04 15.29 13.45
C ASP A 213 -5.63 15.48 14.04
N MET A 214 -4.61 14.88 13.43
CA MET A 214 -3.22 14.96 13.89
C MET A 214 -2.29 15.61 12.87
N ALA A 215 -1.30 16.34 13.37
CA ALA A 215 -0.19 16.85 12.60
C ALA A 215 1.15 16.44 13.23
N TYR A 216 2.16 16.30 12.38
CA TYR A 216 3.52 15.98 12.78
C TYR A 216 4.50 16.88 12.06
N ASN A 217 5.50 17.32 12.82
CA ASN A 217 6.44 18.35 12.40
C ASN A 217 7.85 17.86 12.65
N ILE A 218 8.72 18.16 11.69
CA ILE A 218 10.17 18.05 11.84
C ILE A 218 10.72 19.45 11.60
N ILE A 219 11.53 19.95 12.53
CA ILE A 219 12.18 21.28 12.47
C ILE A 219 13.65 21.09 12.77
N ASP A 220 14.51 21.55 11.88
CA ASP A 220 15.95 21.69 12.13
C ASP A 220 16.25 23.11 12.59
N VAL A 221 17.05 23.25 13.64
CA VAL A 221 17.44 24.52 14.25
C VAL A 221 18.96 24.65 14.36
N GLU A 222 19.46 25.87 14.29
CA GLU A 222 20.90 26.15 14.24
C GLU A 222 21.61 25.88 15.58
N THR A 223 20.94 26.10 16.70
CA THR A 223 21.49 25.97 18.05
C THR A 223 20.82 24.85 18.82
N GLU A 224 21.56 24.26 19.78
CA GLU A 224 21.02 23.17 20.61
C GLU A 224 19.86 23.71 21.46
N PRO A 225 18.64 23.16 21.33
CA PRO A 225 17.51 23.66 22.08
C PRO A 225 17.67 23.32 23.56
N THR A 226 17.58 24.35 24.42
CA THR A 226 17.69 24.19 25.86
C THR A 226 16.46 23.48 26.43
N PRO A 227 16.55 22.85 27.62
CA PRO A 227 15.38 22.24 28.27
C PRO A 227 14.19 23.19 28.43
N GLU A 228 14.45 24.49 28.68
CA GLU A 228 13.42 25.53 28.76
C GLU A 228 12.63 25.69 27.47
N ILE A 229 13.31 25.70 26.31
CA ILE A 229 12.66 25.78 24.99
C ILE A 229 11.78 24.53 24.77
N ILE A 230 12.29 23.35 25.10
CA ILE A 230 11.55 22.09 24.93
C ILE A 230 10.32 22.04 25.82
N GLU A 231 10.43 22.49 27.08
CA GLU A 231 9.30 22.60 27.99
C GLU A 231 8.26 23.61 27.50
N ALA A 232 8.68 24.76 26.97
CA ALA A 232 7.79 25.77 26.40
C ALA A 232 7.03 25.25 25.16
N ILE A 233 7.71 24.51 24.27
CA ILE A 233 7.08 23.85 23.12
C ILE A 233 6.09 22.78 23.61
N ALA A 234 6.48 21.95 24.58
CA ALA A 234 5.62 20.89 25.12
C ALA A 234 4.38 21.44 25.85
N ALA A 235 4.48 22.64 26.43
CA ALA A 235 3.38 23.33 27.10
C ALA A 235 2.43 24.07 26.12
N ALA A 236 2.80 24.22 24.85
CA ALA A 236 1.96 24.89 23.87
C ALA A 236 0.65 24.14 23.65
N GLU A 237 -0.47 24.88 23.67
CA GLU A 237 -1.81 24.30 23.50
C GLU A 237 -1.89 23.51 22.18
N GLY A 238 -2.38 22.27 22.26
CA GLY A 238 -2.51 21.36 21.12
C GLY A 238 -1.28 20.50 20.84
N VAL A 239 -0.10 20.80 21.40
CA VAL A 239 1.07 19.91 21.32
C VAL A 239 0.85 18.68 22.20
N LYS A 240 1.17 17.51 21.65
CA LYS A 240 0.97 16.20 22.30
C LYS A 240 2.28 15.54 22.72
N HIS A 241 3.33 15.74 21.94
CA HIS A 241 4.61 15.11 22.18
C HIS A 241 5.72 15.89 21.48
N VAL A 242 6.88 16.02 22.12
CA VAL A 242 8.07 16.72 21.60
C VAL A 242 9.29 15.82 21.80
N ARG A 243 10.21 15.82 20.83
CA ARG A 243 11.51 15.11 20.89
C ARG A 243 12.60 16.02 20.36
N VAL A 244 13.80 15.87 20.90
CA VAL A 244 15.04 16.41 20.35
C VAL A 244 15.89 15.25 19.85
N LEU A 245 16.38 15.34 18.61
CA LEU A 245 17.12 14.30 17.88
C LEU A 245 18.44 14.83 17.31
#